data_AF-A0A356ERU3-F1
#
_entry.id   AF-A0A356ERU3-F1
#
_cell.length_a   1.000
_cell.length_b   1.000
_cell.length_c   1.000
_cell.angle_alpha   90.00
_cell.angle_beta   90.00
_cell.angle_gamma   90.00
#
_symmetry.space_group_name_H-M   'P 1'
#
loop_
_entity.id
_entity.type
_entity.pdbx_description
1 polymer ?
#
loop_
_entity_poly.entity_id
_entity_poly.type
_entity_poly.pdbx_seq_one_letter_code
_entity_poly.pdbx_strand_id
1 'polypeptide(L)'
;MTDDDLKRIDGAMSAFGGPVSYEVHCSDGLTRELSLKELLSYENPQRKAIHSLKATSVSLEGDNKRTAIVDFEDRYQRTIAFYLNGFENDVEKFNSAMMDIVEGMRPWYAWFVGRFSAPMFAMVFGLVLGVLAVVLIWHLSACHDLPGAGTGAAWVVLMANSVWLGSLFLSFMCAETIDNLKKRFFPAITFAIGQGAKRHDTMENIRWVIVVGSALAIVSGIVVSIIMMPFSR
;
A
#
# COMPACT_ATOMS: atom_id res chain seq x y z
N MET A 1 9.85 -6.99 5.49
CA MET A 1 10.42 -8.19 6.12
C MET A 1 11.93 -8.11 6.01
N THR A 2 12.57 -7.97 7.15
CA THR A 2 14.01 -7.85 7.38
C THR A 2 14.61 -9.20 7.78
N ASP A 3 15.94 -9.26 7.90
CA ASP A 3 16.65 -10.43 8.42
C ASP A 3 16.20 -10.83 9.83
N ASP A 4 15.88 -9.85 10.68
CA ASP A 4 15.44 -10.11 12.05
C ASP A 4 14.00 -10.63 12.09
N ASP A 5 13.13 -10.14 11.20
CA ASP A 5 11.79 -10.69 11.03
C ASP A 5 11.86 -12.16 10.62
N LEU A 6 12.75 -12.50 9.68
CA LEU A 6 12.96 -13.88 9.23
C LEU A 6 13.42 -14.79 10.37
N LYS A 7 14.36 -14.34 11.22
CA LYS A 7 14.81 -15.11 12.39
C LYS A 7 13.68 -15.33 13.40
N ARG A 8 12.81 -14.32 13.59
CA ARG A 8 11.65 -14.45 14.49
C ARG A 8 10.64 -15.46 13.94
N ILE A 9 10.37 -15.41 12.64
CA ILE A 9 9.51 -16.39 11.95
C ILE A 9 10.12 -17.79 12.05
N ASP A 10 11.41 -17.93 11.74
CA ASP A 10 12.13 -19.21 11.83
C ASP A 10 12.07 -19.80 13.24
N GLY A 11 12.30 -18.98 14.26
CA GLY A 11 12.23 -19.40 15.66
C GLY A 11 10.83 -19.85 16.07
N ALA A 12 9.79 -19.10 15.68
CA ALA A 12 8.40 -19.45 15.96
C ALA A 12 7.99 -20.75 15.25
N MET A 13 8.38 -20.91 13.97
CA MET A 13 8.09 -22.11 13.19
C MET A 13 8.87 -23.33 13.68
N SER A 14 10.15 -23.15 14.00
CA SER A 14 11.01 -24.20 14.56
C SER A 14 10.48 -24.71 15.89
N ALA A 15 9.99 -23.81 16.76
CA ALA A 15 9.38 -24.19 18.03
C ALA A 15 8.07 -24.97 17.85
N PHE A 16 7.34 -24.77 16.75
CA PHE A 16 6.07 -25.44 16.46
C PHE A 16 6.25 -26.79 15.77
N GLY A 17 7.03 -26.83 14.68
CA GLY A 17 7.10 -27.98 13.77
C GLY A 17 8.50 -28.50 13.49
N GLY A 18 9.54 -28.03 14.20
CA GLY A 18 10.92 -28.43 13.93
C GLY A 18 11.51 -27.72 12.69
N PRO A 19 12.57 -28.28 12.07
CA PRO A 19 13.36 -27.58 11.05
C PRO A 19 12.51 -26.93 9.94
N VAL A 20 12.85 -25.68 9.60
CA VAL A 20 12.14 -24.87 8.61
C VAL A 20 12.87 -24.94 7.27
N SER A 21 12.12 -25.19 6.19
CA SER A 21 12.57 -25.05 4.81
C SER A 21 11.90 -23.84 4.16
N TYR A 22 12.67 -23.07 3.39
CA TYR A 22 12.18 -21.89 2.70
C TYR A 22 12.17 -22.10 1.19
N GLU A 23 11.00 -21.93 0.58
CA GLU A 23 10.82 -21.90 -0.86
C GLU A 23 10.70 -20.43 -1.30
N VAL A 24 11.63 -19.97 -2.15
CA VAL A 24 11.74 -18.58 -2.60
C VAL A 24 11.37 -18.50 -4.08
N HIS A 25 10.36 -17.71 -4.43
CA HIS A 25 10.03 -17.40 -5.81
C HIS A 25 10.62 -16.04 -6.20
N CYS A 26 11.48 -16.05 -7.21
CA CYS A 26 12.22 -14.88 -7.68
C CYS A 26 11.61 -14.28 -8.96
N SER A 27 11.95 -13.02 -9.25
CA SER A 27 11.54 -12.29 -10.45
C SER A 27 12.06 -12.86 -11.77
N ASP A 28 13.09 -13.71 -11.71
CA ASP A 28 13.61 -14.46 -12.86
C ASP A 28 12.75 -15.70 -13.18
N GLY A 29 11.66 -15.93 -12.43
CA GLY A 29 10.77 -17.08 -12.58
C GLY A 29 11.32 -18.36 -11.95
N LEU A 30 12.48 -18.31 -11.28
CA LEU A 30 13.06 -19.47 -10.62
C LEU A 30 12.54 -19.60 -9.18
N THR A 31 12.30 -20.86 -8.80
CA THR A 31 12.03 -21.26 -7.43
C THR A 31 13.28 -21.87 -6.82
N ARG A 32 13.63 -21.49 -5.59
CA ARG A 32 14.79 -22.04 -4.87
C ARG A 32 14.37 -22.48 -3.48
N GLU A 33 14.78 -23.67 -3.10
CA GLU A 33 14.68 -24.14 -1.71
C GLU A 33 15.98 -23.78 -0.98
N LEU A 34 15.87 -23.08 0.15
CA LEU A 34 17.00 -22.58 0.92
C LEU A 34 16.77 -22.85 2.41
N SER A 35 17.86 -23.09 3.13
CA SER A 35 17.88 -22.97 4.59
C SER A 35 17.84 -21.50 5.02
N LEU A 36 17.53 -21.22 6.29
CA LEU A 36 17.57 -19.85 6.82
C LEU A 36 18.94 -19.19 6.58
N LYS A 37 20.04 -19.92 6.81
CA LYS A 37 21.40 -19.40 6.63
C LYS A 37 21.67 -18.98 5.19
N GLU A 38 21.25 -19.82 4.24
CA GLU A 38 21.40 -19.52 2.81
C GLU A 38 20.52 -18.35 2.39
N LEU A 39 19.27 -18.30 2.90
CA LEU A 39 18.34 -17.20 2.66
C LEU A 39 18.89 -15.86 3.17
N LEU A 40 19.44 -15.81 4.38
CA LEU A 40 20.07 -14.60 4.93
C LEU A 40 21.32 -14.17 4.15
N SER A 41 22.04 -15.12 3.54
CA SER A 41 23.19 -14.84 2.68
C SER A 41 22.81 -14.50 1.23
N TYR A 42 21.52 -14.58 0.87
CA TYR A 42 21.08 -14.38 -0.50
C TYR A 42 21.18 -12.91 -0.91
N GLU A 43 21.93 -12.62 -1.98
CA GLU A 43 22.18 -11.24 -2.42
C GLU A 43 20.92 -10.48 -2.86
N ASN A 44 19.86 -11.17 -3.32
CA ASN A 44 18.60 -10.55 -3.77
C ASN A 44 18.78 -9.36 -4.75
N PRO A 45 19.50 -9.52 -5.87
CA PRO A 45 19.66 -8.45 -6.86
C PRO A 45 18.34 -8.15 -7.58
N GLN A 46 18.17 -6.96 -8.15
CA GLN A 46 16.90 -6.53 -8.76
C GLN A 46 16.35 -7.49 -9.84
N ARG A 47 17.25 -8.09 -10.65
CA ARG A 47 16.88 -9.08 -11.68
C ARG A 47 16.41 -10.44 -11.12
N LYS A 48 16.70 -10.72 -9.84
CA LYS A 48 16.32 -11.94 -9.12
C LYS A 48 15.68 -11.57 -7.78
N ALA A 49 14.85 -10.52 -7.79
CA ALA A 49 14.21 -10.02 -6.60
C ALA A 49 13.23 -11.06 -6.07
N ILE A 50 13.21 -11.27 -4.76
CA ILE A 50 12.23 -12.16 -4.13
C ILE A 50 10.84 -11.51 -4.24
N HIS A 51 9.87 -12.25 -4.80
CA HIS A 51 8.46 -11.83 -4.87
C HIS A 51 7.57 -12.59 -3.91
N SER A 52 7.89 -13.85 -3.64
CA SER A 52 7.21 -14.66 -2.66
C SER A 52 8.20 -15.53 -1.91
N LEU A 53 7.86 -15.78 -0.64
CA LEU A 53 8.58 -16.66 0.25
C LEU A 53 7.56 -17.55 0.94
N LYS A 54 7.78 -18.86 0.87
CA LYS A 54 6.99 -19.84 1.58
C LYS A 54 7.88 -20.58 2.57
N ALA A 55 7.58 -20.42 3.85
CA ALA A 55 8.23 -21.16 4.92
C ALA A 55 7.40 -22.39 5.25
N THR A 56 8.04 -23.55 5.38
CA THR A 56 7.40 -24.83 5.69
C THR A 56 8.13 -25.49 6.84
N SER A 57 7.40 -25.89 7.88
CA SER A 57 7.91 -26.65 9.01
C SER A 57 7.03 -27.88 9.24
N VAL A 58 7.65 -29.06 9.34
CA VAL A 58 6.95 -30.35 9.46
C VAL A 58 7.62 -31.18 10.55
N SER A 59 6.87 -31.45 11.63
CA SER A 59 7.29 -32.33 12.71
C SER A 59 6.60 -33.67 12.51
N LEU A 60 7.40 -34.70 12.20
CA LEU A 60 6.95 -36.09 12.09
C LEU A 60 7.19 -36.89 13.38
N GLU A 61 7.65 -36.24 14.46
CA GLU A 61 7.91 -36.93 15.73
C GLU A 61 6.62 -37.34 16.45
N GLY A 62 6.45 -38.64 16.63
CA GLY A 62 5.34 -39.26 17.37
C GLY A 62 4.00 -39.25 16.63
N ASP A 63 2.91 -39.48 17.37
CA ASP A 63 1.54 -39.48 16.85
C ASP A 63 1.01 -38.08 16.52
N ASN A 64 1.73 -37.03 16.94
CA ASN A 64 1.32 -35.64 16.78
C ASN A 64 2.02 -34.98 15.59
N LYS A 65 1.53 -35.25 14.38
CA LYS A 65 2.02 -34.58 13.17
C LYS A 65 1.63 -33.10 13.22
N ARG A 66 2.65 -32.25 13.32
CA ARG A 66 2.48 -30.78 13.26
C ARG A 66 3.01 -30.26 11.94
N THR A 67 2.26 -29.38 11.30
CA THR A 67 2.64 -28.77 10.02
C THR A 67 2.29 -27.30 10.05
N ALA A 68 3.26 -26.43 9.80
CA ALA A 68 3.05 -25.01 9.62
C ALA A 68 3.58 -24.60 8.25
N ILE A 69 2.72 -23.96 7.46
CA ILE A 69 3.08 -23.34 6.19
C ILE A 69 2.70 -21.87 6.29
N VAL A 70 3.68 -21.01 6.04
CA VAL A 70 3.49 -19.56 5.99
C VAL A 70 3.91 -19.08 4.61
N ASP A 71 2.97 -18.54 3.86
CA ASP A 71 3.19 -18.02 2.52
C ASP A 71 3.12 -16.49 2.56
N PHE A 72 4.19 -15.87 2.09
CA PHE A 72 4.35 -14.43 1.95
C PHE A 72 4.37 -14.09 0.47
N GLU A 73 3.42 -13.30 -0.01
CA GLU A 73 3.31 -12.94 -1.42
C GLU A 73 3.07 -11.43 -1.59
N ASP A 74 3.70 -10.83 -2.61
CA ASP A 74 3.43 -9.43 -2.98
C ASP A 74 2.10 -9.27 -3.75
N ARG A 75 1.00 -9.66 -3.09
CA ARG A 75 -0.37 -9.41 -3.54
C ARG A 75 -1.15 -8.66 -2.47
N TYR A 76 -1.82 -7.58 -2.88
CA TYR A 76 -2.66 -6.77 -1.99
C TYR A 76 -3.87 -7.53 -1.40
N GLN A 77 -4.35 -8.57 -2.09
CA GLN A 77 -5.51 -9.34 -1.62
C GLN A 77 -5.14 -10.41 -0.58
N ARG A 78 -3.91 -10.94 -0.66
CA ARG A 78 -3.44 -12.03 0.20
C ARG A 78 -1.93 -11.93 0.36
N THR A 79 -1.51 -11.06 1.28
CA THR A 79 -0.07 -10.80 1.49
C THR A 79 0.58 -11.88 2.34
N ILE A 80 -0.17 -12.44 3.30
CA ILE A 80 0.30 -13.47 4.21
C ILE A 80 -0.80 -14.51 4.37
N ALA A 81 -0.44 -15.78 4.25
CA ALA A 81 -1.34 -16.90 4.46
C ALA A 81 -0.71 -17.93 5.39
N PHE A 82 -1.52 -18.43 6.32
CA PHE A 82 -1.11 -19.46 7.27
C PHE A 82 -1.92 -20.73 7.00
N TYR A 83 -1.24 -21.87 7.02
CA TYR A 83 -1.85 -23.19 7.08
C TYR A 83 -1.22 -23.94 8.23
N LEU A 84 -2.04 -24.27 9.23
CA LEU A 84 -1.60 -24.90 10.48
C LEU A 84 -2.34 -26.21 10.66
N ASN A 85 -1.60 -27.24 11.04
CA ASN A 85 -2.13 -28.54 11.43
C ASN A 85 -1.40 -29.00 12.68
N GLY A 86 -2.15 -29.47 13.68
CA GLY A 86 -1.64 -29.87 14.99
C GLY A 86 -2.72 -29.81 16.06
N PHE A 87 -2.34 -30.01 17.32
CA PHE A 87 -3.26 -29.82 18.44
C PHE A 87 -3.66 -28.35 18.60
N GLU A 88 -4.90 -28.13 19.03
CA GLU A 88 -5.51 -26.81 19.16
C GLU A 88 -4.66 -25.83 20.00
N ASN A 89 -4.19 -26.26 21.16
CA ASN A 89 -3.36 -25.43 22.06
C ASN A 89 -2.04 -24.97 21.39
N ASP A 90 -1.40 -25.86 20.62
CA ASP A 90 -0.16 -25.54 19.91
C ASP A 90 -0.43 -24.56 18.77
N VAL A 91 -1.53 -24.79 18.04
CA VAL A 91 -1.96 -23.94 16.91
C VAL A 91 -2.34 -22.54 17.40
N GLU A 92 -3.07 -22.42 18.50
CA GLU A 92 -3.47 -21.12 19.08
C GLU A 92 -2.25 -20.32 19.56
N LYS A 93 -1.32 -20.99 20.25
CA LYS A 93 -0.07 -20.38 20.71
C LYS A 93 0.78 -19.91 19.53
N PHE A 94 0.93 -20.72 18.49
CA PHE A 94 1.67 -20.36 17.29
C PHE A 94 0.99 -19.21 16.53
N ASN A 95 -0.33 -19.27 16.36
CA ASN A 95 -1.10 -18.24 15.68
C ASN A 95 -0.94 -16.89 16.38
N SER A 96 -1.03 -16.85 17.71
CA SER A 96 -0.82 -15.63 18.49
C SER A 96 0.58 -15.07 18.29
N ALA A 97 1.62 -15.90 18.41
CA ALA A 97 3.01 -15.47 18.19
C ALA A 97 3.25 -14.97 16.76
N MET A 98 2.67 -15.62 15.75
CA MET A 98 2.79 -15.18 14.36
C MET A 98 2.03 -13.89 14.08
N MET A 99 0.86 -13.68 14.68
CA MET A 99 0.11 -12.43 14.56
C MET A 99 0.93 -11.26 15.13
N ASP A 100 1.58 -11.43 16.28
CA ASP A 100 2.45 -10.40 16.86
C ASP A 100 3.64 -10.07 15.95
N ILE A 101 4.24 -11.09 15.33
CA ILE A 101 5.34 -10.91 14.35
C ILE A 101 4.83 -10.16 13.11
N VAL A 102 3.69 -10.58 12.56
CA VAL A 102 3.10 -9.96 11.36
C VAL A 102 2.66 -8.53 11.61
N GLU A 103 2.09 -8.23 12.78
CA GLU A 103 1.71 -6.88 13.15
C GLU A 103 2.95 -5.97 13.25
N GLY A 104 4.06 -6.48 13.80
CA GLY A 104 5.34 -5.77 13.82
C GLY A 104 5.97 -5.54 12.44
N MET A 105 5.70 -6.41 11.47
CA MET A 105 6.16 -6.25 10.09
C MET A 105 5.31 -5.29 9.26
N ARG A 106 4.15 -4.87 9.76
CA ARG A 106 3.18 -4.08 8.99
C ARG A 106 3.76 -2.69 8.67
N PRO A 107 3.86 -2.29 7.39
CA PRO A 107 4.31 -0.94 7.06
C PRO A 107 3.37 0.10 7.66
N TRP A 108 3.91 1.25 8.10
CA TRP A 108 3.11 2.36 8.66
C TRP A 108 2.03 2.85 7.68
N TYR A 109 2.31 2.71 6.38
CA TYR A 109 1.39 3.09 5.31
C TYR A 109 0.26 2.09 5.06
N ALA A 110 0.33 0.88 5.61
CA ALA A 110 -0.64 -0.18 5.33
C ALA A 110 -2.07 0.19 5.76
N TRP A 111 -2.22 1.08 6.75
CA TRP A 111 -3.53 1.59 7.17
C TRP A 111 -4.23 2.38 6.05
N PHE A 112 -3.54 3.31 5.39
CA PHE A 112 -4.15 4.10 4.31
C PHE A 112 -4.20 3.33 2.99
N VAL A 113 -3.12 2.63 2.63
CA VAL A 113 -3.04 1.87 1.38
C VAL A 113 -4.08 0.74 1.36
N GLY A 114 -4.31 0.06 2.48
CA GLY A 114 -5.32 -1.01 2.57
C GLY A 114 -6.76 -0.51 2.56
N ARG A 115 -7.03 0.69 3.10
CA ARG A 115 -8.40 1.21 3.28
C ARG A 115 -8.92 1.93 2.04
N PHE A 116 -8.05 2.64 1.32
CA PHE A 116 -8.44 3.43 0.16
C PHE A 116 -8.22 2.65 -1.14
N SER A 117 -9.32 2.18 -1.73
CA SER A 117 -9.29 1.66 -3.10
C SER A 117 -9.08 2.83 -4.08
N ALA A 118 -8.37 2.58 -5.18
CA ALA A 118 -8.15 3.61 -6.20
C ALA A 118 -9.46 4.22 -6.73
N PRO A 119 -10.56 3.45 -6.96
CA PRO A 119 -11.85 4.02 -7.33
C PRO A 119 -12.43 4.94 -6.27
N MET A 120 -12.31 4.59 -4.98
CA MET A 120 -12.81 5.43 -3.89
C MET A 120 -12.02 6.74 -3.81
N PHE A 121 -10.69 6.68 -3.95
CA PHE A 121 -9.85 7.87 -3.99
C PHE A 121 -10.20 8.78 -5.18
N ALA A 122 -10.33 8.20 -6.38
CA ALA A 122 -10.72 8.93 -7.58
C ALA A 122 -12.10 9.57 -7.44
N MET A 123 -13.07 8.88 -6.85
CA MET A 123 -14.41 9.42 -6.60
C MET A 123 -14.35 10.62 -5.64
N VAL A 124 -13.64 10.51 -4.52
CA VAL A 124 -13.48 11.61 -3.56
C VAL A 124 -12.75 12.78 -4.19
N PHE A 125 -11.66 12.53 -4.91
CA PHE A 125 -10.90 13.57 -5.61
C PHE A 125 -11.72 14.29 -6.67
N GLY A 126 -12.47 13.54 -7.49
CA GLY A 126 -13.37 14.09 -8.50
C GLY A 126 -14.49 14.93 -7.91
N LEU A 127 -15.05 14.50 -6.77
CA LEU A 127 -16.02 15.27 -6.00
C LEU A 127 -15.43 16.59 -5.50
N VAL A 128 -14.23 16.56 -4.91
CA VAL A 128 -13.54 17.77 -4.43
C VAL A 128 -13.25 18.72 -5.59
N LEU A 129 -12.71 18.24 -6.70
CA LEU A 129 -12.48 19.06 -7.89
C LEU A 129 -13.78 19.62 -8.48
N GLY A 130 -14.84 18.83 -8.49
CA GLY A 130 -16.16 19.26 -8.94
C GLY A 130 -16.72 20.39 -8.08
N VAL A 131 -16.63 20.27 -6.75
CA VAL A 131 -17.05 21.33 -5.82
C VAL A 131 -16.20 22.58 -6.02
N LEU A 132 -14.88 22.46 -6.09
CA LEU A 132 -13.97 23.60 -6.32
C LEU A 132 -14.27 24.32 -7.63
N ALA A 133 -14.56 23.57 -8.71
CA ALA A 133 -14.96 24.14 -9.98
C ALA A 133 -16.29 24.91 -9.89
N VAL A 134 -17.30 24.36 -9.22
CA VAL A 134 -18.58 25.05 -9.02
C VAL A 134 -18.40 26.33 -8.21
N VAL A 135 -17.63 26.28 -7.12
CA VAL A 135 -17.31 27.47 -6.30
C VAL A 135 -16.58 28.52 -7.13
N LEU A 136 -15.61 28.13 -7.94
CA LEU A 136 -14.88 29.03 -8.83
C LEU A 136 -15.81 29.69 -9.87
N ILE A 137 -16.67 28.90 -10.52
CA ILE A 137 -17.63 29.43 -11.51
C ILE A 137 -18.60 30.41 -10.84
N TRP A 138 -19.09 30.07 -9.64
CA TRP A 138 -19.97 30.96 -8.88
C TRP A 138 -19.28 32.27 -8.52
N HIS A 139 -18.03 32.21 -8.05
CA HIS A 139 -17.26 33.40 -7.69
C HIS A 139 -16.93 34.27 -8.91
N LEU A 140 -16.58 33.67 -10.04
CA LEU A 140 -16.34 34.39 -11.30
C LEU A 140 -17.62 35.07 -11.81
N SER A 141 -18.76 34.40 -11.65
CA SER A 141 -20.08 34.92 -12.06
C SER A 141 -20.57 36.04 -11.14
N ALA A 142 -20.17 36.06 -9.87
CA ALA A 142 -20.48 37.12 -8.92
C ALA A 142 -19.60 38.37 -9.10
N CYS A 143 -18.36 38.21 -9.59
CA CYS A 143 -17.42 39.33 -9.77
C CYS A 143 -17.56 40.03 -11.12
N HIS A 144 -18.09 39.36 -12.15
CA HIS A 144 -18.39 39.98 -13.43
C HIS A 144 -19.90 40.20 -13.53
N ASP A 145 -20.34 41.46 -13.64
CA ASP A 145 -21.69 41.81 -14.11
C ASP A 145 -21.85 41.31 -15.56
N LEU A 146 -22.09 40.02 -15.72
CA LEU A 146 -22.25 39.38 -17.02
C LEU A 146 -23.53 39.97 -17.66
N PRO A 147 -23.40 40.73 -18.76
CA PRO A 147 -24.54 41.43 -19.34
C PRO A 147 -25.44 40.42 -20.07
N GLY A 148 -26.59 40.08 -19.47
CA GLY A 148 -27.64 39.28 -20.15
C GLY A 148 -28.36 38.27 -19.26
N ALA A 149 -29.31 38.75 -18.45
CA ALA A 149 -30.07 37.97 -17.45
C ALA A 149 -31.05 36.90 -18.00
N GLY A 150 -31.10 36.61 -19.30
CA GLY A 150 -32.03 35.63 -19.88
C GLY A 150 -31.37 34.33 -20.35
N THR A 151 -30.17 34.40 -20.92
CA THR A 151 -29.44 33.27 -21.51
C THR A 151 -28.16 32.91 -20.76
N GLY A 152 -27.61 33.81 -19.95
CA GLY A 152 -26.37 33.59 -19.20
C GLY A 152 -26.48 32.48 -18.14
N ALA A 153 -27.61 32.39 -17.43
CA ALA A 153 -27.79 31.39 -16.38
C ALA A 153 -27.76 29.95 -16.91
N ALA A 154 -28.39 29.69 -18.07
CA ALA A 154 -28.39 28.37 -18.69
C ALA A 154 -26.98 27.96 -19.15
N TRP A 155 -26.20 28.91 -19.70
CA TRP A 155 -24.81 28.66 -20.10
C TRP A 155 -23.89 28.40 -18.91
N VAL A 156 -24.06 29.13 -17.80
CA VAL A 156 -23.29 28.90 -16.56
C VAL A 156 -23.59 27.51 -15.99
N VAL A 157 -24.85 27.10 -15.97
CA VAL A 157 -25.24 25.74 -15.52
C VAL A 157 -24.65 24.67 -16.45
N LEU A 158 -24.70 24.87 -17.77
CA LEU A 158 -24.12 23.93 -18.74
C LEU A 158 -22.59 23.82 -18.57
N MET A 159 -21.89 24.93 -18.38
CA MET A 159 -20.45 24.94 -18.12
C MET A 159 -20.12 24.25 -16.80
N ALA A 160 -20.85 24.55 -15.73
CA ALA A 160 -20.66 23.90 -14.43
C ALA A 160 -20.86 22.38 -14.52
N ASN A 161 -21.91 21.93 -15.20
CA ASN A 161 -22.16 20.51 -15.43
C ASN A 161 -21.07 19.86 -16.28
N SER A 162 -20.57 20.55 -17.32
CA SER A 162 -19.51 20.03 -18.19
C SER A 162 -18.19 19.90 -17.44
N VAL A 163 -17.84 20.87 -16.59
CA VAL A 163 -16.64 20.81 -15.76
C VAL A 163 -16.77 19.71 -14.70
N TRP A 164 -17.94 19.55 -14.10
CA TRP A 164 -18.19 18.48 -13.12
C TRP A 164 -18.12 17.08 -13.74
N LEU A 165 -18.75 16.88 -14.91
CA LEU A 165 -18.64 15.61 -15.65
C LEU A 165 -17.21 15.36 -16.13
N GLY A 166 -16.53 16.41 -16.60
CA GLY A 166 -15.13 16.36 -16.99
C GLY A 166 -14.19 15.99 -15.84
N SER A 167 -14.43 16.53 -14.63
CA SER A 167 -13.61 16.21 -13.45
C SER A 167 -13.82 14.77 -12.99
N LEU A 168 -15.04 14.25 -13.05
CA LEU A 168 -15.33 12.84 -12.78
C LEU A 168 -14.64 11.93 -13.79
N PHE A 169 -14.74 12.24 -15.08
CA PHE A 169 -14.08 11.46 -16.14
C PHE A 169 -12.55 11.46 -15.97
N LEU A 170 -11.95 12.64 -15.74
CA LEU A 170 -10.52 12.77 -15.49
C LEU A 170 -10.10 11.98 -14.25
N SER A 171 -10.88 12.04 -13.18
CA SER A 171 -10.58 11.32 -11.94
C SER A 171 -10.63 9.81 -12.14
N PHE A 172 -11.58 9.31 -12.93
CA PHE A 172 -11.65 7.90 -13.30
C PHE A 172 -10.43 7.46 -14.12
N MET A 173 -9.98 8.26 -15.09
CA MET A 173 -8.74 8.01 -15.84
C MET A 173 -7.49 8.05 -14.94
N CYS A 174 -7.46 8.96 -13.96
CA CYS A 174 -6.39 9.02 -12.97
C CYS A 174 -6.42 7.83 -12.00
N ALA A 175 -7.57 7.18 -11.77
CA ALA A 175 -7.71 6.08 -10.82
C ALA A 175 -6.75 4.92 -11.15
N GLU A 176 -6.68 4.53 -12.41
CA GLU A 176 -5.78 3.46 -12.86
C GLU A 176 -4.31 3.84 -12.70
N THR A 177 -3.98 5.10 -13.03
CA THR A 177 -2.63 5.63 -12.85
C THR A 177 -2.23 5.63 -11.37
N ILE A 178 -3.14 6.02 -10.48
CA ILE A 178 -2.94 6.02 -9.03
C ILE A 178 -2.78 4.59 -8.51
N ASP A 179 -3.55 3.62 -9.02
CA ASP A 179 -3.40 2.21 -8.61
C ASP A 179 -2.03 1.65 -9.02
N ASN A 180 -1.56 1.99 -10.22
CA ASN A 180 -0.23 1.60 -10.69
C ASN A 180 0.89 2.27 -9.89
N LEU A 181 0.74 3.56 -9.56
CA LEU A 181 1.67 4.26 -8.67
C LEU A 181 1.66 3.65 -7.27
N LYS A 182 0.49 3.30 -6.75
CA LYS A 182 0.32 2.64 -5.45
C LYS A 182 1.06 1.30 -5.40
N LYS A 183 0.82 0.44 -6.39
CA LYS A 183 1.52 -0.86 -6.54
C LYS A 183 3.04 -0.68 -6.59
N ARG A 184 3.51 0.35 -7.29
CA ARG A 184 4.94 0.61 -7.47
C ARG A 184 5.62 1.19 -6.23
N PHE A 185 5.00 2.18 -5.60
CA PHE A 185 5.62 2.92 -4.50
C PHE A 185 5.27 2.38 -3.12
N PHE A 186 4.13 1.68 -2.98
CA PHE A 186 3.63 1.18 -1.70
C PHE A 186 3.34 -0.34 -1.74
N PRO A 187 4.31 -1.18 -2.12
CA PRO A 187 4.15 -2.63 -2.17
C PRO A 187 3.64 -3.19 -0.84
N ALA A 188 2.87 -4.28 -0.91
CA ALA A 188 2.25 -4.90 0.24
C ALA A 188 3.30 -5.57 1.13
N ILE A 189 4.30 -6.20 0.50
CA ILE A 189 5.45 -6.78 1.17
C ILE A 189 6.73 -6.44 0.42
N THR A 190 7.81 -6.24 1.17
CA THR A 190 9.15 -6.11 0.59
C THR A 190 10.13 -6.96 1.39
N PHE A 191 10.92 -7.74 0.65
CA PHE A 191 11.98 -8.59 1.19
C PHE A 191 13.29 -7.79 1.25
N ALA A 192 13.61 -7.28 2.45
CA ALA A 192 14.77 -6.45 2.73
C ALA A 192 16.01 -7.31 3.08
N ILE A 193 16.33 -8.27 2.21
CA ILE A 193 17.46 -9.21 2.36
C ILE A 193 18.54 -8.82 1.35
N GLY A 194 19.81 -8.84 1.75
CA GLY A 194 20.95 -8.53 0.87
C GLY A 194 20.84 -7.15 0.21
N GLN A 195 20.97 -7.09 -1.12
CA GLN A 195 20.75 -5.86 -1.90
C GLN A 195 19.30 -5.34 -1.83
N GLY A 196 18.35 -6.18 -1.43
CA GLY A 196 16.96 -5.80 -1.17
C GLY A 196 16.82 -4.78 -0.04
N ALA A 197 17.69 -4.82 0.98
CA ALA A 197 17.69 -3.86 2.08
C ALA A 197 17.89 -2.43 1.57
N LYS A 198 18.93 -2.21 0.75
CA LYS A 198 19.21 -0.89 0.17
C LYS A 198 18.06 -0.38 -0.72
N ARG A 199 17.39 -1.27 -1.45
CA ARG A 199 16.19 -0.91 -2.24
C ARG A 199 15.03 -0.52 -1.33
N HIS A 200 14.83 -1.25 -0.25
CA HIS A 200 13.80 -0.94 0.75
C HIS A 200 14.03 0.45 1.35
N ASP A 201 15.24 0.77 1.79
CA ASP A 201 15.59 2.09 2.36
C ASP A 201 15.38 3.22 1.36
N THR A 202 15.79 3.02 0.11
CA THR A 202 15.60 4.00 -0.96
C THR A 202 14.11 4.24 -1.22
N MET A 203 13.31 3.17 -1.28
CA MET A 203 11.86 3.28 -1.46
C MET A 203 11.18 3.93 -0.26
N GLU A 204 11.66 3.67 0.96
CA GLU A 204 11.15 4.29 2.18
C GLU A 204 11.37 5.81 2.16
N ASN A 205 12.57 6.26 1.77
CA ASN A 205 12.85 7.69 1.58
C ASN A 205 11.94 8.31 0.53
N ILE A 206 11.70 7.63 -0.60
CA ILE A 206 10.79 8.12 -1.64
C ILE A 206 9.35 8.24 -1.11
N ARG A 207 8.86 7.25 -0.35
CA ARG A 207 7.53 7.29 0.27
C ARG A 207 7.41 8.47 1.23
N TRP A 208 8.42 8.70 2.07
CA TRP A 208 8.46 9.85 2.96
C TRP A 208 8.42 11.17 2.21
N VAL A 209 9.20 11.31 1.14
CA VAL A 209 9.17 12.52 0.29
C VAL A 209 7.78 12.73 -0.32
N ILE A 210 7.13 11.67 -0.81
CA ILE A 210 5.77 11.77 -1.36
C ILE A 210 4.79 12.25 -0.29
N VAL A 211 4.81 11.66 0.92
CA VAL A 211 3.86 11.99 1.99
C VAL A 211 4.11 13.37 2.57
N VAL A 212 5.36 13.70 2.91
CA VAL A 212 5.73 15.01 3.47
C VAL A 212 5.55 16.11 2.41
N GLY A 213 5.96 15.85 1.16
CA GLY A 213 5.76 16.79 0.06
C GLY A 213 4.28 17.09 -0.18
N SER A 214 3.42 16.07 -0.13
CA SER A 214 1.97 16.25 -0.24
C SER A 214 1.40 17.06 0.92
N ALA A 215 1.82 16.77 2.16
CA ALA A 215 1.38 17.51 3.33
C ALA A 215 1.80 19.00 3.26
N LEU A 216 3.05 19.28 2.87
CA LEU A 216 3.55 20.65 2.69
C LEU A 216 2.81 21.41 1.59
N ALA A 217 2.46 20.74 0.49
CA ALA A 217 1.68 21.35 -0.59
C ALA A 217 0.28 21.77 -0.10
N ILE A 218 -0.39 20.92 0.69
CA ILE A 218 -1.70 21.22 1.29
C ILE A 218 -1.59 22.42 2.23
N VAL A 219 -0.62 22.41 3.16
CA VAL A 219 -0.41 23.51 4.12
C VAL A 219 -0.12 24.81 3.38
N SER A 220 0.74 24.78 2.36
CA SER A 220 1.06 25.96 1.55
C SER A 220 -0.16 26.50 0.83
N GLY A 221 -1.01 25.63 0.27
CA GLY A 221 -2.26 26.03 -0.38
C GLY A 221 -3.23 26.72 0.58
N ILE A 222 -3.36 26.21 1.81
CA ILE A 222 -4.18 26.84 2.85
C ILE A 222 -3.62 28.21 3.23
N VAL A 223 -2.32 28.31 3.48
CA VAL A 223 -1.67 29.58 3.85
C VAL A 223 -1.85 30.64 2.77
N VAL A 224 -1.61 30.29 1.51
CA VAL A 224 -1.84 31.21 0.37
C VAL A 224 -3.30 31.63 0.30
N SER A 225 -4.23 30.70 0.50
CA SER A 225 -5.67 31.00 0.49
C SER A 225 -6.08 31.98 1.60
N ILE A 226 -5.51 31.83 2.80
CA ILE A 226 -5.77 32.74 3.93
C ILE A 226 -5.18 34.13 3.65
N ILE A 227 -3.95 34.20 3.12
CA ILE A 227 -3.28 35.47 2.82
C ILE A 227 -4.00 36.23 1.69
N MET A 228 -4.48 35.51 0.68
CA MET A 228 -5.18 36.12 -0.46
C MET A 228 -6.64 36.46 -0.18
N MET A 229 -7.22 36.01 0.94
CA MET A 229 -8.58 36.41 1.31
C MET A 229 -8.57 37.91 1.62
N PRO A 230 -9.14 38.77 0.75
CA PRO A 230 -9.13 40.20 1.01
C PRO A 230 -9.86 40.43 2.33
N PHE A 231 -9.27 41.20 3.24
CA PHE A 231 -9.95 41.67 4.43
C PHE A 231 -11.14 42.54 3.98
N SER A 232 -12.29 41.91 3.72
CA SER A 232 -13.53 42.60 3.48
C SER A 232 -13.92 43.27 4.80
N ARG A 233 -13.62 44.56 4.91
CA ARG A 233 -14.21 45.45 5.91
C ARG A 233 -15.50 46.04 5.35
#